data_AF-A0A2E3WZ81-F1
#
_entry.id   AF-A0A2E3WZ81-F1
#
_cell.length_a   1.000
_cell.length_b   1.000
_cell.length_c   1.000
_cell.angle_alpha   90.00
_cell.angle_beta   90.00
_cell.angle_gamma   90.00
#
_symmetry.space_group_name_H-M   'P 1'
#
loop_
_entity.id
_entity.type
_entity.pdbx_description
1 polymer ?
#
loop_
_entity_poly.entity_id
_entity_poly.type
_entity_poly.pdbx_seq_one_letter_code
_entity_poly.pdbx_strand_id
1 'polypeptide(L)'
;MTEEQEDTPVAYEIMSRISPPPANCPSCESLLPSNLGELDCVVCSAKVRVEHEPTRHDWLNEKVTCPACRHVLVAGTDVRPADLRCASCRHEFTLSPKVIKVEIKCPACERGLRITQRPGERNLKCPACQEGFRVTF
;
A
#
# COMPACT_ATOMS: atom_id res chain seq x y z
N MET A 1 15.42 25.95 32.58
CA MET A 1 14.29 25.93 31.64
C MET A 1 14.36 24.58 30.97
N THR A 2 13.51 23.67 31.42
CA THR A 2 13.51 22.25 31.05
C THR A 2 12.96 22.09 29.65
N GLU A 3 13.72 21.38 28.83
CA GLU A 3 13.35 20.96 27.48
C GLU A 3 12.17 19.98 27.57
N GLU A 4 10.97 20.43 27.22
CA GLU A 4 9.83 19.54 26.98
C GLU A 4 10.09 18.81 25.66
N GLN A 5 10.56 17.57 25.78
CA GLN A 5 10.53 16.62 24.68
C GLN A 5 9.07 16.24 24.44
N GLU A 6 8.46 16.78 23.38
CA GLU A 6 7.22 16.26 22.81
C GLU A 6 7.45 14.81 22.40
N ASP A 7 7.10 13.88 23.29
CA ASP A 7 6.96 12.45 23.03
C ASP A 7 5.80 12.30 22.05
N THR A 8 6.09 12.50 20.76
CA THR A 8 5.14 12.19 19.70
C THR A 8 5.04 10.67 19.70
N PRO A 9 3.88 10.07 20.05
CA PRO A 9 3.78 8.62 20.08
C PRO A 9 4.09 8.12 18.68
N VAL A 10 5.17 7.34 18.56
CA VAL A 10 5.57 6.72 17.30
C VAL A 10 4.40 5.84 16.89
N ALA A 11 3.62 6.28 15.91
CA ALA A 11 2.53 5.51 15.35
C ALA A 11 3.15 4.24 14.76
N TYR A 12 2.92 3.10 15.43
CA TYR A 12 3.41 1.85 14.91
C TYR A 12 2.56 1.48 13.70
N GLU A 13 3.17 1.45 12.53
CA GLU A 13 2.53 1.00 11.29
C GLU A 13 3.00 -0.40 10.94
N ILE A 14 2.05 -1.27 10.62
CA ILE A 14 2.33 -2.58 10.01
C ILE A 14 1.65 -2.65 8.65
N MET A 15 2.29 -3.33 7.70
CA MET A 15 1.77 -3.49 6.35
C MET A 15 0.99 -4.79 6.22
N SER A 16 -0.18 -4.72 5.57
CA SER A 16 -0.95 -5.90 5.19
C SER A 16 -0.17 -6.83 4.27
N ARG A 17 -0.40 -8.13 4.39
CA ARG A 17 0.18 -9.17 3.52
C ARG A 17 -0.69 -9.46 2.31
N ILE A 18 -1.97 -9.10 2.38
CA ILE A 18 -2.97 -9.34 1.34
C ILE A 18 -3.04 -8.10 0.44
N SER A 19 -2.83 -8.33 -0.85
CA SER A 19 -2.96 -7.30 -1.87
C SER A 19 -4.32 -7.45 -2.55
N PRO A 20 -5.05 -6.35 -2.79
CA PRO A 20 -6.13 -6.39 -3.75
C PRO A 20 -5.57 -6.66 -5.16
N PRO A 21 -6.37 -7.26 -6.05
CA PRO A 21 -6.00 -7.41 -7.45
C PRO A 21 -5.81 -6.03 -8.10
N PRO A 22 -4.91 -5.91 -9.10
CA PRO A 22 -4.78 -4.67 -9.85
C PRO A 22 -6.08 -4.38 -10.60
N ALA A 23 -6.55 -3.14 -10.50
CA ALA A 23 -7.75 -2.67 -11.20
C ALA A 23 -7.39 -1.49 -12.11
N ASN A 24 -8.15 -1.32 -13.19
CA ASN A 24 -7.95 -0.30 -14.20
C ASN A 24 -9.13 0.67 -14.20
N CYS A 25 -8.88 1.95 -14.49
CA CYS A 25 -9.94 2.93 -14.60
C CYS A 25 -10.75 2.68 -15.89
N PRO A 26 -12.09 2.58 -15.83
CA PRO A 26 -12.92 2.38 -17.03
C PRO A 26 -12.92 3.59 -17.98
N SER A 27 -12.47 4.76 -17.53
CA SER A 27 -12.46 5.99 -18.34
C SER A 27 -11.15 6.24 -19.08
N CYS A 28 -10.01 5.76 -18.56
CA CYS A 28 -8.69 6.05 -19.12
C CYS A 28 -7.73 4.85 -19.10
N GLU A 29 -8.22 3.67 -18.72
CA GLU A 29 -7.50 2.38 -18.68
C GLU A 29 -6.25 2.33 -17.79
N SER A 30 -5.86 3.46 -17.19
CA SER A 30 -4.74 3.55 -16.24
C SER A 30 -4.98 2.71 -15.00
N LEU A 31 -3.91 2.23 -14.39
CA LEU A 31 -3.99 1.53 -13.11
C LEU A 31 -4.63 2.42 -12.03
N LEU A 32 -5.45 1.82 -11.20
CA LEU A 32 -6.03 2.43 -10.01
C LEU A 32 -5.15 2.19 -8.77
N PRO A 33 -5.31 2.99 -7.71
CA PRO A 33 -4.69 2.71 -6.43
C PRO A 33 -5.00 1.27 -5.95
N SER A 34 -4.02 0.59 -5.36
CA SER A 34 -4.17 -0.79 -4.87
C SER A 34 -5.00 -0.85 -3.57
N ASN A 35 -6.27 -0.48 -3.65
CA ASN A 35 -7.23 -0.52 -2.56
C ASN A 35 -8.61 -0.99 -3.09
N LEU A 36 -9.58 -1.18 -2.20
CA LEU A 36 -10.97 -1.53 -2.54
C LEU A 36 -11.93 -0.46 -2.05
N GLY A 37 -13.13 -0.43 -2.61
CA GLY A 37 -14.15 0.58 -2.32
C GLY A 37 -14.17 1.68 -3.38
N GLU A 38 -14.45 2.91 -2.96
CA GLU A 38 -14.43 4.07 -3.84
C GLU A 38 -13.01 4.60 -4.01
N LEU A 39 -12.51 4.55 -5.24
CA LEU A 39 -11.17 5.00 -5.59
C LEU A 39 -11.27 6.17 -6.56
N ASP A 40 -10.50 7.22 -6.30
CA ASP A 40 -10.29 8.30 -7.26
C ASP A 40 -9.13 7.92 -8.19
N CYS A 41 -9.38 7.97 -9.50
CA CYS A 41 -8.33 7.79 -10.49
C CYS A 41 -7.36 8.97 -10.45
N VAL A 42 -6.09 8.73 -10.18
CA VAL A 42 -5.06 9.79 -10.10
C VAL A 42 -4.82 10.48 -11.46
N VAL A 43 -5.17 9.83 -12.56
CA VAL A 43 -4.94 10.34 -13.92
C VAL A 43 -6.11 11.19 -14.41
N CYS A 44 -7.34 10.67 -14.36
CA CYS A 44 -8.53 11.34 -14.91
C CYS A 44 -9.48 11.90 -13.84
N SER A 45 -9.19 11.70 -12.55
CA SER A 45 -10.05 12.09 -11.42
C SER A 45 -11.45 11.45 -11.43
N ALA A 46 -11.68 10.40 -12.23
CA ALA A 46 -12.93 9.65 -12.20
C ALA A 46 -13.05 8.84 -10.91
N LYS A 47 -14.25 8.83 -10.34
CA LYS A 47 -14.61 7.97 -9.19
C LYS A 47 -14.95 6.57 -9.68
N VAL A 48 -14.20 5.58 -9.23
CA VAL A 48 -14.38 4.18 -9.62
C VAL A 48 -14.60 3.34 -8.37
N ARG A 49 -15.68 2.55 -8.36
CA ARG A 49 -15.94 1.59 -7.28
C ARG A 49 -15.34 0.24 -7.65
N VAL A 50 -14.37 -0.21 -6.85
CA VAL A 50 -13.71 -1.51 -7.03
C VAL A 50 -14.12 -2.44 -5.89
N GLU A 51 -14.80 -3.52 -6.22
CA GLU A 51 -15.23 -4.54 -5.26
C GLU A 51 -14.64 -5.90 -5.62
N HIS A 52 -14.11 -6.58 -4.60
CA HIS A 52 -13.60 -7.94 -4.73
C HIS A 52 -13.83 -8.68 -3.42
N GLU A 53 -14.92 -9.44 -3.36
CA GLU A 53 -15.37 -10.14 -2.15
C GLU A 53 -14.30 -11.08 -1.55
N PRO A 54 -13.53 -11.87 -2.33
CA PRO A 54 -12.48 -12.71 -1.76
C PRO A 54 -11.42 -11.90 -0.99
N THR A 55 -11.01 -10.75 -1.52
CA THR A 55 -10.02 -9.91 -0.82
C THR A 55 -10.60 -9.27 0.44
N ARG A 56 -11.88 -8.88 0.44
CA ARG A 56 -12.56 -8.40 1.66
C ARG A 56 -12.58 -9.48 2.73
N HIS A 57 -12.91 -10.72 2.35
CA HIS A 57 -12.89 -11.86 3.24
C HIS A 57 -11.48 -12.14 3.80
N ASP A 58 -10.46 -12.10 2.94
CA ASP A 58 -9.07 -12.25 3.36
C ASP A 58 -8.64 -11.14 4.32
N TRP A 59 -9.04 -9.89 4.06
CA TRP A 59 -8.75 -8.75 4.95
C TRP A 59 -9.41 -8.88 6.32
N LEU A 60 -10.65 -9.36 6.40
CA LEU A 60 -11.34 -9.63 7.66
C LEU A 60 -10.59 -10.68 8.48
N ASN A 61 -10.14 -11.75 7.83
CA ASN A 61 -9.49 -12.89 8.47
C ASN A 61 -7.96 -12.75 8.56
N GLU A 62 -7.41 -11.59 8.19
CA GLU A 62 -5.97 -11.37 8.16
C GLU A 62 -5.38 -11.49 9.57
N LYS A 63 -4.46 -12.44 9.74
CA LYS A 63 -3.69 -12.59 10.98
C LYS A 63 -2.55 -11.58 11.00
N VAL A 64 -2.62 -10.64 11.93
CA VAL A 64 -1.61 -9.61 12.14
C VAL A 64 -0.93 -9.80 13.49
N THR A 65 0.36 -9.46 13.54
CA THR A 65 1.16 -9.57 14.75
C THR A 65 1.30 -8.20 15.39
N CYS A 66 0.92 -8.07 16.65
CA CYS A 66 1.10 -6.82 17.40
C CYS A 66 2.60 -6.46 17.46
N PRO A 67 2.99 -5.22 17.10
CA PRO A 67 4.39 -4.81 17.12
C PRO A 67 4.99 -4.75 18.53
N ALA A 68 4.17 -4.52 19.55
CA ALA A 68 4.63 -4.39 20.94
C ALA A 68 4.82 -5.74 21.66
N CYS A 69 3.79 -6.60 21.68
CA CYS A 69 3.81 -7.85 22.45
C CYS A 69 3.94 -9.13 21.61
N ARG A 70 4.00 -9.00 20.27
CA ARG A 70 4.03 -10.11 19.31
C ARG A 70 2.83 -11.07 19.36
N HIS A 71 1.76 -10.69 20.06
CA HIS A 71 0.51 -11.45 20.06
C HIS A 71 -0.12 -11.42 18.67
N VAL A 72 -0.61 -12.56 18.20
CA VAL A 72 -1.31 -12.67 16.90
C VAL A 72 -2.79 -12.39 17.12
N LEU A 73 -3.31 -11.39 16.42
CA LEU A 73 -4.72 -11.03 16.40
C LEU A 73 -5.25 -11.10 14.96
N VAL A 74 -6.57 -11.17 14.83
CA VAL A 74 -7.26 -11.09 13.54
C VAL A 74 -7.65 -9.63 13.31
N ALA A 75 -7.40 -9.10 12.11
CA ALA A 75 -7.67 -7.71 11.78
C ALA A 75 -9.16 -7.34 11.96
N GLY A 76 -10.08 -8.24 11.58
CA GLY A 76 -11.51 -8.08 11.81
C GLY A 76 -12.16 -6.94 11.03
N THR A 77 -11.45 -6.38 10.05
CA THR A 77 -11.90 -5.26 9.22
C THR A 77 -11.61 -5.50 7.75
N ASP A 78 -12.55 -5.13 6.88
CA ASP A 78 -12.48 -5.25 5.42
C ASP A 78 -12.08 -3.93 4.73
N VAL A 79 -11.57 -2.96 5.50
CA VAL A 79 -11.04 -1.69 4.99
C VAL A 79 -9.57 -1.54 5.34
N ARG A 80 -8.84 -0.80 4.50
CA ARG A 80 -7.44 -0.44 4.70
C ARG A 80 -7.23 1.02 4.25
N PRO A 81 -6.44 1.84 4.95
CA PRO A 81 -5.81 1.57 6.24
C PRO A 81 -6.84 1.41 7.38
N ALA A 82 -6.47 0.72 8.45
CA ALA A 82 -7.33 0.56 9.62
C ALA A 82 -6.52 0.58 10.92
N ASP A 83 -7.03 1.28 11.93
CA ASP A 83 -6.42 1.32 13.26
C ASP A 83 -6.88 0.13 14.09
N LEU A 84 -5.91 -0.64 14.59
CA LEU A 84 -6.13 -1.84 15.36
C LEU A 84 -5.60 -1.68 16.77
N ARG A 85 -6.36 -2.24 17.73
CA ARG A 85 -5.96 -2.28 19.13
C ARG A 85 -5.73 -3.72 19.57
N CYS A 86 -4.54 -4.02 20.09
CA CYS A 86 -4.22 -5.36 20.57
C CYS A 86 -5.03 -5.69 21.84
N ALA A 87 -5.75 -6.83 21.85
CA ALA A 87 -6.50 -7.29 23.02
C ALA A 87 -5.60 -7.63 24.22
N SER A 88 -4.34 -8.01 23.99
CA SER A 88 -3.41 -8.45 25.05
C SER A 88 -2.70 -7.28 25.74
N CYS A 89 -2.05 -6.39 24.97
CA CYS A 89 -1.28 -5.27 25.54
C CYS A 89 -1.96 -3.91 25.40
N ARG A 90 -3.16 -3.84 24.79
CA ARG A 90 -3.91 -2.60 24.51
C ARG A 90 -3.20 -1.58 23.63
N HIS A 91 -2.08 -1.95 23.02
CA HIS A 91 -1.33 -1.12 22.10
C HIS A 91 -2.09 -0.89 20.80
N GLU A 92 -2.08 0.36 20.32
CA GLU A 92 -2.74 0.82 19.11
C GLU A 92 -1.72 0.96 17.98
N PHE A 93 -2.08 0.47 16.80
CA PHE A 93 -1.20 0.48 15.63
C PHE A 93 -2.04 0.49 14.35
N THR A 94 -1.50 1.07 13.28
CA THR A 94 -2.21 1.18 12.00
C THR A 94 -1.80 0.06 11.05
N LEU A 95 -2.80 -0.62 10.48
CA LEU A 95 -2.63 -1.62 9.44
C LEU A 95 -2.78 -0.95 8.06
N SER A 96 -1.66 -0.69 7.40
CA SER A 96 -1.62 -0.05 6.08
C SER A 96 -1.82 -1.06 4.94
N PRO A 97 -2.36 -0.63 3.78
CA PRO A 97 -2.49 -1.49 2.61
C PRO A 97 -1.13 -1.95 2.08
N LYS A 98 -1.10 -3.13 1.44
CA LYS A 98 0.13 -3.69 0.89
C LYS A 98 0.67 -2.85 -0.27
N VAL A 99 1.91 -2.38 -0.15
CA VAL A 99 2.60 -1.71 -1.26
C VAL A 99 3.21 -2.75 -2.20
N ILE A 100 2.64 -2.87 -3.40
CA ILE A 100 3.11 -3.79 -4.43
C ILE A 100 4.41 -3.25 -5.04
N LYS A 101 5.47 -4.08 -5.08
CA LYS A 101 6.72 -3.79 -5.78
C LYS A 101 6.81 -4.67 -7.02
N VAL A 102 6.94 -4.05 -8.18
CA VAL A 102 7.07 -4.70 -9.48
C VAL A 102 8.52 -4.64 -9.97
N GLU A 103 8.89 -5.59 -10.80
CA GLU A 103 10.18 -5.61 -11.48
C GLU A 103 9.99 -5.19 -12.93
N ILE A 104 10.76 -4.20 -13.38
CA ILE A 104 10.77 -3.73 -14.76
C ILE A 104 12.18 -3.82 -15.30
N LYS A 105 12.34 -3.85 -16.63
CA LYS A 105 13.66 -3.79 -17.26
C LYS A 105 13.94 -2.36 -17.74
N CYS A 106 15.16 -1.88 -17.52
CA CYS A 106 15.59 -0.63 -18.14
C CYS A 106 15.66 -0.81 -19.67
N PRO A 107 15.04 0.06 -20.48
CA PRO A 107 15.07 -0.08 -21.94
C PRO A 107 16.47 0.11 -22.55
N ALA A 108 17.40 0.76 -21.83
CA ALA A 108 18.74 1.04 -22.34
C ALA A 108 19.79 -0.02 -21.97
N CYS A 109 19.66 -0.68 -20.82
CA CYS A 109 20.65 -1.63 -20.33
C CYS A 109 20.07 -2.99 -19.90
N GLU A 110 18.77 -3.20 -20.09
CA GLU A 110 17.99 -4.41 -19.78
C GLU A 110 18.03 -4.88 -18.32
N ARG A 111 18.70 -4.15 -17.42
CA ARG A 111 18.78 -4.50 -16.00
C ARG A 111 17.42 -4.40 -15.34
N GLY A 112 17.11 -5.40 -14.50
CA GLY A 112 15.93 -5.44 -13.65
C GLY A 112 15.98 -4.36 -12.58
N LEU A 113 14.93 -3.55 -12.49
CA LEU A 113 14.72 -2.52 -11.49
C LEU A 113 13.45 -2.85 -10.70
N ARG A 114 13.57 -2.87 -9.39
CA ARG A 114 12.46 -3.13 -8.48
C ARG A 114 11.87 -1.81 -7.98
N ILE A 115 10.65 -1.51 -8.39
CA ILE A 115 9.98 -0.24 -8.13
C ILE A 115 8.58 -0.46 -7.56
N THR A 116 8.06 0.50 -6.80
CA THR A 116 6.69 0.44 -6.29
C THR A 116 5.70 0.66 -7.41
N GLN A 117 4.68 -0.17 -7.55
CA GLN A 117 3.60 0.07 -8.51
C GLN A 117 2.80 1.28 -8.02
N ARG A 118 2.75 2.34 -8.83
CA ARG A 118 1.98 3.54 -8.53
C ARG A 118 1.22 3.96 -9.78
N PRO A 119 -0.06 4.34 -9.65
CA PRO A 119 -0.86 4.78 -10.78
C PRO A 119 -0.27 6.05 -11.40
N GLY A 120 -0.31 6.15 -12.72
CA GLY A 120 0.14 7.32 -13.47
C GLY A 120 1.54 7.18 -14.07
N GLU A 121 2.03 8.30 -14.63
CA GLU A 121 3.33 8.37 -15.30
C GLU A 121 4.42 8.84 -14.34
N ARG A 122 5.58 8.18 -14.38
CA ARG A 122 6.78 8.65 -13.68
C ARG A 122 8.01 8.54 -14.56
N ASN A 123 8.88 9.53 -14.43
CA ASN A 123 10.22 9.48 -14.97
C ASN A 123 11.13 8.80 -13.95
N LEU A 124 11.71 7.67 -14.32
CA LEU A 124 12.69 6.95 -13.53
C LEU A 124 14.07 7.13 -14.14
N LYS A 125 15.09 7.22 -13.28
CA LYS A 125 16.48 7.21 -13.70
C LYS A 125 17.08 5.84 -13.39
N CYS A 126 17.64 5.18 -14.39
CA CYS A 126 18.32 3.90 -14.15
C CYS A 126 19.59 4.14 -13.32
N PRO A 127 19.78 3.49 -12.16
CA PRO A 127 21.00 3.64 -11.37
C PRO A 127 22.25 3.06 -12.07
N ALA A 128 22.08 2.19 -13.06
CA ALA A 128 23.20 1.55 -13.76
C ALA A 128 23.70 2.35 -14.97
N CYS A 129 22.82 2.76 -15.88
CA CYS A 129 23.21 3.52 -17.07
C CYS A 129 22.91 5.02 -16.98
N GLN A 130 22.28 5.47 -15.90
CA GLN A 130 21.84 6.86 -15.69
C GLN A 130 20.80 7.39 -16.68
N GLU A 131 20.34 6.56 -17.61
CA GLU A 131 19.30 6.93 -18.57
C GLU A 131 17.96 7.18 -17.88
N GLY A 132 17.29 8.26 -18.25
CA GLY A 132 15.94 8.60 -17.81
C GLY A 132 14.93 7.94 -18.73
N PHE A 133 13.99 7.18 -18.19
CA PHE A 133 12.91 6.58 -18.97
C PHE A 133 11.57 6.73 -18.27
N ARG A 134 10.50 6.83 -19.06
CA ARG A 134 9.15 6.97 -18.55
C ARG A 134 8.51 5.60 -18.37
N VAL A 135 7.84 5.41 -17.25
CA VAL A 135 6.99 4.24 -17.03
C VAL A 135 5.58 4.68 -16.70
N THR A 136 4.64 3.98 -17.30
CA THR A 136 3.20 4.15 -17.12
C THR A 136 2.66 2.85 -16.55
N PHE A 137 1.86 2.97 -15.50
CA PHE A 137 1.09 1.87 -14.93
C PHE A 137 -0.39 2.16 -15.09
#